data_AF-A0A0N8GM24-F1
#
_entry.id   AF-A0A0N8GM24-F1
#
_cell.length_a   1.000
_cell.length_b   1.000
_cell.length_c   1.000
_cell.angle_alpha   90.00
_cell.angle_beta   90.00
_cell.angle_gamma   90.00
#
_symmetry.space_group_name_H-M   'P 1'
#
loop_
_entity.id
_entity.type
_entity.pdbx_description
1 polymer ?
#
loop_
_entity_poly.entity_id
_entity_poly.type
_entity_poly.pdbx_seq_one_letter_code
_entity_poly.pdbx_strand_id
1 'polypeptide(L)'
;MAEIGKDCHITLAHPAVNNGEPVGFLLDEEENEHGALVSVQRETDSNGQTRVRLFFDVLLAERLVNPDGSAHAASREEMYAALNAYLRQTSGVAVACSAGVFANVGALGYSAAEMHYPRLTVVACQLNNAGPYFAAVAQSVYDNAVWDGVLAWDAAVWR
;
A
#
# COMPACT_ATOMS: atom_id res chain seq x y z
N MET A 1 10.76 -0.30 -12.09
CA MET A 1 10.12 0.08 -10.81
C MET A 1 8.65 0.21 -11.10
N ALA A 2 7.79 -0.26 -10.19
CA ALA A 2 6.34 -0.12 -10.34
C ALA A 2 5.95 1.36 -10.42
N GLU A 3 5.08 1.71 -11.37
CA GLU A 3 4.64 3.07 -11.68
C GLU A 3 3.10 3.16 -11.52
N ILE A 4 2.68 3.86 -10.47
CA ILE A 4 1.27 4.06 -10.14
C ILE A 4 0.55 4.75 -11.30
N GLY A 5 -0.61 4.21 -11.68
CA GLY A 5 -1.42 4.69 -12.80
C GLY A 5 -0.95 4.19 -14.16
N LYS A 6 0.09 3.34 -14.21
CA LYS A 6 0.57 2.70 -15.43
C LYS A 6 0.58 1.19 -15.32
N ASP A 7 1.31 0.63 -14.36
CA ASP A 7 1.42 -0.82 -14.15
C ASP A 7 0.76 -1.31 -12.85
N CYS A 8 0.32 -0.39 -11.99
CA CYS A 8 -0.33 -0.69 -10.72
C CYS A 8 -1.21 0.47 -10.22
N HIS A 9 -2.07 0.21 -9.23
CA HIS A 9 -2.86 1.25 -8.55
C HIS A 9 -2.18 1.76 -7.28
N ILE A 10 -1.47 0.88 -6.59
CA ILE A 10 -0.70 1.19 -5.38
C ILE A 10 0.65 0.49 -5.44
N THR A 11 1.60 0.99 -4.64
CA THR A 11 2.81 0.25 -4.33
C THR A 11 2.97 0.02 -2.84
N LEU A 12 3.53 -1.13 -2.49
CA LEU A 12 3.97 -1.45 -1.13
C LEU A 12 5.49 -1.55 -1.11
N ALA A 13 6.12 -0.91 -0.14
CA ALA A 13 7.57 -0.97 0.08
C ALA A 13 7.88 -1.24 1.55
N HIS A 14 8.88 -2.08 1.80
CA HIS A 14 9.37 -2.37 3.15
C HIS A 14 10.82 -2.88 3.05
N PRO A 15 11.79 -2.41 3.86
CA PRO A 15 13.21 -2.78 3.71
C PRO A 15 13.50 -4.30 3.73
N ALA A 16 12.71 -5.05 4.50
CA ALA A 16 12.84 -6.51 4.61
C ALA A 16 12.14 -7.31 3.49
N VAL A 17 11.39 -6.65 2.60
CA VAL A 17 10.64 -7.29 1.50
C VAL A 17 11.15 -6.72 0.18
N ASN A 18 11.44 -7.59 -0.79
CA ASN A 18 11.92 -7.17 -2.12
C ASN A 18 13.12 -6.20 -2.08
N ASN A 19 14.03 -6.36 -1.09
CA ASN A 19 15.16 -5.46 -0.84
C ASN A 19 14.79 -3.98 -0.65
N GLY A 20 13.55 -3.69 -0.23
CA GLY A 20 13.05 -2.32 -0.09
C GLY A 20 12.44 -1.73 -1.37
N GLU A 21 12.60 -2.39 -2.52
CA GLU A 21 12.04 -1.91 -3.78
C GLU A 21 10.51 -1.99 -3.79
N PRO A 22 9.79 -0.95 -4.22
CA PRO A 22 8.33 -0.95 -4.28
C PRO A 22 7.78 -2.04 -5.20
N VAL A 23 6.79 -2.78 -4.71
CA VAL A 23 6.02 -3.76 -5.50
C VAL A 23 4.63 -3.18 -5.78
N GLY A 24 4.23 -3.21 -7.05
CA GLY A 24 2.93 -2.72 -7.50
C GLY A 24 1.81 -3.75 -7.34
N PHE A 25 0.62 -3.30 -6.96
CA PHE A 25 -0.58 -4.12 -6.88
C PHE A 25 -1.74 -3.50 -7.66
N LEU A 26 -2.53 -4.37 -8.29
CA LEU A 26 -3.81 -4.04 -8.91
C LEU A 26 -4.91 -4.21 -7.88
N LEU A 27 -5.88 -3.31 -7.95
CA LEU A 27 -6.97 -3.19 -6.99
C LEU A 27 -8.30 -3.40 -7.71
N ASP A 28 -9.31 -3.82 -6.97
CA ASP A 28 -10.63 -4.06 -7.53
C ASP A 28 -11.29 -2.74 -7.96
N GLU A 29 -11.57 -2.65 -9.26
CA GLU A 29 -12.26 -1.53 -9.88
C GLU A 29 -13.77 -1.80 -10.06
N GLU A 30 -14.22 -3.05 -10.02
CA GLU A 30 -15.58 -3.43 -10.46
C GLU A 30 -16.70 -2.85 -9.57
N GLU A 31 -16.42 -2.46 -8.33
CA GLU A 31 -17.39 -1.74 -7.49
C GLU A 31 -17.50 -0.22 -7.79
N ASN A 32 -16.71 0.33 -8.72
CA ASN A 32 -16.48 1.77 -8.81
C ASN A 32 -17.09 2.46 -10.04
N GLU A 33 -18.41 2.65 -10.05
CA GLU A 33 -18.96 3.85 -10.74
C GLU A 33 -18.62 5.14 -9.94
N HIS A 34 -18.50 5.04 -8.61
CA HIS A 34 -18.18 6.16 -7.70
C HIS A 34 -17.36 5.78 -6.43
N GLY A 35 -16.90 4.52 -6.29
CA GLY A 35 -16.20 4.07 -5.07
C GLY A 35 -14.69 4.35 -5.09
N ALA A 36 -14.06 4.24 -3.91
CA ALA A 36 -12.66 4.59 -3.70
C ALA A 36 -11.75 3.35 -3.77
N LEU A 37 -10.72 3.37 -4.63
CA LEU A 37 -9.69 2.31 -4.70
C LEU A 37 -8.92 2.13 -3.38
N VAL A 38 -8.68 3.23 -2.68
CA VAL A 38 -8.05 3.23 -1.35
C VAL A 38 -8.90 4.10 -0.44
N SER A 39 -9.42 3.51 0.63
CA SER A 39 -10.15 4.24 1.68
C SER A 39 -9.23 4.47 2.88
N VAL A 40 -9.28 5.68 3.44
CA VAL A 40 -8.46 6.07 4.59
C VAL A 40 -9.35 6.59 5.69
N GLN A 41 -9.49 5.79 6.75
CA GLN A 41 -10.19 6.20 7.96
C GLN A 41 -9.20 6.85 8.93
N ARG A 42 -9.57 8.00 9.51
CA ARG A 42 -8.82 8.65 10.59
C ARG A 42 -9.70 8.78 11.81
N GLU A 43 -9.19 8.36 12.95
CA GLU A 43 -9.86 8.45 14.24
C GLU A 43 -8.91 9.10 15.24
N THR A 44 -9.33 10.19 15.88
CA THR A 44 -8.56 10.82 16.95
C THR A 44 -9.23 10.49 18.27
N ASP A 45 -8.48 9.87 19.18
CA ASP A 45 -9.00 9.50 20.50
C ASP A 45 -9.00 10.70 21.47
N SER A 46 -9.57 10.50 22.66
CA SER A 46 -9.65 11.53 23.71
C SER A 46 -8.28 11.98 24.25
N ASN A 47 -7.21 11.24 23.96
CA ASN A 47 -5.84 11.57 24.34
C ASN A 47 -5.09 12.32 23.22
N GLY A 48 -5.78 12.63 22.11
CA GLY A 48 -5.21 13.29 20.94
C GLY A 48 -4.40 12.35 20.04
N GLN A 49 -4.41 11.04 20.29
CA GLN A 49 -3.73 10.07 19.43
C GLN A 49 -4.57 9.81 18.18
N THR A 50 -3.93 9.91 17.02
CA THR A 50 -4.60 9.63 15.74
C THR A 50 -4.28 8.21 15.28
N ARG A 51 -5.32 7.45 15.03
CA ARG A 51 -5.28 6.13 14.40
C ARG A 51 -5.74 6.27 12.96
N VAL A 52 -5.01 5.62 12.06
CA VAL A 52 -5.30 5.58 10.64
C VAL A 52 -5.41 4.15 10.18
N ARG A 53 -6.46 3.88 9.42
CA ARG A 53 -6.71 2.59 8.78
C ARG A 53 -6.82 2.82 7.29
N LEU A 54 -6.02 2.11 6.52
CA LEU A 54 -6.10 2.05 5.08
C LEU A 54 -6.82 0.76 4.70
N PHE A 55 -7.79 0.88 3.81
CA PHE A 55 -8.52 -0.24 3.24
C PHE A 55 -8.38 -0.22 1.72
N PHE A 56 -8.12 -1.38 1.14
CA PHE A 56 -8.01 -1.58 -0.32
C PHE A 56 -8.12 -3.06 -0.64
N ASP A 57 -8.67 -3.38 -1.80
CA ASP A 57 -8.95 -4.75 -2.20
C ASP A 57 -8.04 -5.14 -3.37
N VAL A 58 -7.10 -6.06 -3.13
CA VAL A 58 -6.12 -6.49 -4.13
C VAL A 58 -6.70 -7.58 -5.02
N LEU A 59 -6.58 -7.41 -6.34
CA LEU A 59 -6.93 -8.43 -7.34
C LEU A 59 -5.73 -9.30 -7.67
N LEU A 60 -5.94 -10.63 -7.67
CA LEU A 60 -4.92 -11.61 -8.02
C LEU A 60 -5.48 -12.60 -9.05
N ALA A 61 -4.99 -12.56 -10.29
CA ALA A 61 -5.40 -13.49 -11.36
C ALA A 61 -4.32 -13.63 -12.45
N GLU A 62 -4.43 -14.68 -13.28
CA GLU A 62 -3.45 -14.96 -14.35
C GLU A 62 -3.49 -13.99 -15.53
N ARG A 63 -4.60 -13.25 -15.71
CA ARG A 63 -4.86 -12.43 -16.90
C ARG A 63 -5.34 -11.04 -16.52
N LEU A 64 -4.72 -10.45 -15.51
CA LEU A 64 -4.98 -9.07 -15.14
C LEU A 64 -4.47 -8.11 -16.22
N VAL A 65 -5.11 -6.96 -16.30
CA VAL A 65 -4.75 -5.86 -17.21
C VAL A 65 -4.28 -4.70 -16.33
N ASN A 66 -3.16 -4.11 -16.72
CA ASN A 66 -2.60 -2.94 -16.05
C ASN A 66 -3.40 -1.67 -16.39
N PRO A 67 -3.26 -0.59 -15.61
CA PRO A 67 -3.91 0.70 -15.90
C PRO A 67 -3.58 1.26 -17.31
N ASP A 68 -2.38 0.98 -17.83
CA ASP A 68 -1.99 1.38 -19.19
C ASP A 68 -2.57 0.50 -20.31
N GLY A 69 -3.35 -0.53 -19.95
CA GLY A 69 -3.98 -1.48 -20.86
C GLY A 69 -3.09 -2.67 -21.26
N SER A 70 -1.84 -2.74 -20.80
CA SER A 70 -0.96 -3.89 -21.04
C SER A 70 -1.34 -5.09 -20.16
N ALA A 71 -0.88 -6.29 -20.54
CA ALA A 71 -1.10 -7.48 -19.73
C ALA A 71 -0.19 -7.45 -18.49
N HIS A 72 -0.74 -7.80 -17.33
CA HIS A 72 0.04 -7.94 -16.10
C HIS A 72 1.00 -9.13 -16.21
N ALA A 73 2.25 -8.94 -15.79
CA ALA A 73 3.33 -9.91 -16.02
C ALA A 73 3.38 -11.02 -14.95
N ALA A 74 3.01 -10.72 -13.71
CA ALA A 74 3.09 -11.66 -12.60
C ALA A 74 1.90 -12.63 -12.61
N SER A 75 2.19 -13.90 -12.31
CA SER A 75 1.18 -14.93 -12.08
C SER A 75 0.43 -14.68 -10.78
N ARG A 76 -0.72 -15.35 -10.62
CA ARG A 76 -1.51 -15.26 -9.39
C ARG A 76 -0.72 -15.71 -8.15
N GLU A 77 0.11 -16.75 -8.30
CA GLU A 77 0.93 -17.28 -7.22
C GLU A 77 2.01 -16.27 -6.78
N GLU A 78 2.70 -15.65 -7.74
CA GLU A 78 3.74 -14.65 -7.46
C GLU A 78 3.16 -13.42 -6.75
N MET A 79 2.02 -12.91 -7.23
CA MET A 79 1.36 -11.77 -6.59
C MET A 79 0.90 -12.11 -5.16
N TYR A 80 0.35 -13.31 -4.96
CA TYR A 80 -0.08 -13.77 -3.64
C TYR A 80 1.08 -13.92 -2.65
N ALA A 81 2.21 -14.48 -3.11
CA ALA A 81 3.42 -14.60 -2.30
C ALA A 81 3.99 -13.21 -1.93
N ALA A 82 4.01 -12.28 -2.89
CA ALA A 82 4.45 -10.91 -2.65
C ALA A 82 3.56 -10.19 -1.62
N LEU A 83 2.23 -10.23 -1.79
CA LEU A 83 1.29 -9.60 -0.85
C LEU A 83 1.45 -10.16 0.57
N ASN A 84 1.57 -11.49 0.71
CA ASN A 84 1.80 -12.14 1.99
C ASN A 84 3.10 -11.72 2.67
N ALA A 85 4.15 -11.38 1.92
CA ALA A 85 5.38 -10.88 2.51
C ALA A 85 5.17 -9.52 3.21
N TYR A 86 4.32 -8.66 2.64
CA TYR A 86 3.94 -7.38 3.25
C TYR A 86 2.95 -7.55 4.40
N LEU A 87 1.95 -8.43 4.29
CA LEU A 87 0.98 -8.70 5.35
C LEU A 87 1.60 -9.34 6.61
N ARG A 88 2.85 -9.85 6.53
CA ARG A 88 3.62 -10.30 7.70
C ARG A 88 4.35 -9.17 8.43
N GLN A 89 4.43 -7.98 7.84
CA GLN A 89 5.11 -6.84 8.45
C GLN A 89 4.15 -6.09 9.38
N THR A 90 4.57 -5.91 10.63
CA THR A 90 3.77 -5.24 11.66
C THR A 90 4.04 -3.74 11.74
N SER A 91 5.03 -3.22 11.02
CA SER A 91 5.40 -1.80 10.95
C SER A 91 6.27 -1.53 9.73
N GLY A 92 6.57 -0.26 9.46
CA GLY A 92 7.56 0.12 8.44
C GLY A 92 7.13 -0.07 6.98
N VAL A 93 5.90 -0.52 6.71
CA VAL A 93 5.39 -0.60 5.35
C VAL A 93 5.05 0.81 4.89
N ALA A 94 5.48 1.16 3.69
CA ALA A 94 5.05 2.36 2.99
C ALA A 94 4.04 1.97 1.91
N VAL A 95 2.86 2.58 1.97
CA VAL A 95 1.81 2.43 0.95
C VAL A 95 1.79 3.72 0.14
N ALA A 96 2.12 3.65 -1.14
CA ALA A 96 1.96 4.78 -2.06
C ALA A 96 0.72 4.59 -2.92
N CYS A 97 -0.09 5.64 -3.03
CA CYS A 97 -1.24 5.72 -3.92
C CYS A 97 -1.32 7.12 -4.54
N SER A 98 -2.33 7.39 -5.35
CA SER A 98 -2.54 8.70 -5.99
C SER A 98 -2.67 9.86 -4.98
N ALA A 99 -3.06 9.58 -3.74
CA ALA A 99 -3.18 10.59 -2.67
C ALA A 99 -1.85 10.92 -1.97
N GLY A 100 -0.80 10.10 -2.16
CA GLY A 100 0.50 10.23 -1.51
C GLY A 100 0.97 8.95 -0.85
N VAL A 101 2.00 9.08 0.00
CA VAL A 101 2.65 7.98 0.70
C VAL A 101 2.23 7.96 2.16
N PHE A 102 1.68 6.84 2.61
CA PHE A 102 1.42 6.52 4.00
C PHE A 102 2.57 5.67 4.52
N ALA A 103 3.49 6.31 5.23
CA ALA A 103 4.66 5.66 5.79
C ALA A 103 4.35 5.00 7.14
N ASN A 104 5.17 4.00 7.49
CA ASN A 104 5.13 3.31 8.78
C ASN A 104 3.75 2.74 9.15
N VAL A 105 3.12 2.06 8.19
CA VAL A 105 1.92 1.26 8.44
C VAL A 105 2.29 -0.22 8.57
N GLY A 106 1.37 -1.03 9.05
CA GLY A 106 1.56 -2.47 9.22
C GLY A 106 0.26 -3.24 9.40
N ALA A 107 0.36 -4.55 9.24
CA ALA A 107 -0.71 -5.51 9.44
C ALA A 107 -0.93 -5.75 10.95
N LEU A 108 -1.65 -4.83 11.59
CA LEU A 108 -1.96 -4.86 13.03
C LEU A 108 -3.44 -5.17 13.25
N GLY A 109 -3.74 -6.27 13.93
CA GLY A 109 -5.11 -6.71 14.17
C GLY A 109 -5.73 -7.35 12.93
N TYR A 110 -6.87 -6.86 12.48
CA TYR A 110 -7.45 -7.31 11.21
C TYR A 110 -6.57 -6.84 10.07
N SER A 111 -6.05 -7.80 9.30
CA SER A 111 -5.01 -7.54 8.30
C SER A 111 -5.51 -7.82 6.88
N ALA A 112 -6.26 -8.90 6.69
CA ALA A 112 -6.92 -9.19 5.42
C ALA A 112 -8.09 -10.17 5.57
N ALA A 113 -9.04 -10.12 4.63
CA ALA A 113 -9.91 -11.24 4.28
C ALA A 113 -9.77 -11.60 2.81
N GLU A 114 -9.87 -12.89 2.51
CA GLU A 114 -9.59 -13.42 1.18
C GLU A 114 -10.80 -14.18 0.63
N MET A 115 -11.13 -13.90 -0.62
CA MET A 115 -12.16 -14.61 -1.38
C MET A 115 -11.50 -15.30 -2.57
N HIS A 116 -11.47 -16.63 -2.55
CA HIS A 116 -10.87 -17.44 -3.61
C HIS A 116 -11.93 -17.95 -4.59
N TYR A 117 -11.87 -17.45 -5.82
CA TYR A 117 -12.66 -17.91 -6.95
C TYR A 117 -11.79 -18.80 -7.87
N PRO A 118 -12.42 -19.57 -8.77
CA PRO A 118 -11.67 -20.45 -9.68
C PRO A 118 -10.58 -19.75 -10.52
N ARG A 119 -10.76 -18.45 -10.84
CA ARG A 119 -9.86 -17.69 -11.72
C ARG A 119 -9.35 -16.37 -11.12
N LEU A 120 -9.78 -16.04 -9.92
CA LEU A 120 -9.52 -14.76 -9.27
C LEU A 120 -9.41 -14.99 -7.77
N THR A 121 -8.52 -14.29 -7.10
CA THR A 121 -8.58 -14.09 -5.65
C THR A 121 -8.71 -12.59 -5.40
N VAL A 122 -9.66 -12.21 -4.55
CA VAL A 122 -9.78 -10.83 -4.05
C VAL A 122 -9.33 -10.83 -2.59
N VAL A 123 -8.40 -9.95 -2.25
CA VAL A 123 -7.86 -9.83 -0.89
C VAL A 123 -8.16 -8.44 -0.35
N ALA A 124 -9.16 -8.36 0.52
CA ALA A 124 -9.53 -7.13 1.20
C ALA A 124 -8.54 -6.85 2.33
N CYS A 125 -7.64 -5.90 2.13
CA CYS A 125 -6.56 -5.57 3.04
C CYS A 125 -6.92 -4.43 3.99
N GLN A 126 -6.40 -4.51 5.21
CA GLN A 126 -6.38 -3.39 6.16
C GLN A 126 -4.95 -3.19 6.70
N LEU A 127 -4.42 -1.99 6.53
CA LEU A 127 -3.16 -1.57 7.17
C LEU A 127 -3.40 -0.44 8.14
N ASN A 128 -2.69 -0.45 9.27
CA ASN A 128 -2.86 0.51 10.34
C ASN A 128 -1.53 1.22 10.61
N ASN A 129 -1.56 2.47 11.07
CA ASN A 129 -0.33 3.14 11.50
C ASN A 129 0.33 2.40 12.67
N ALA A 130 1.63 2.12 12.54
CA ALA A 130 2.43 1.47 13.57
C ALA A 130 3.16 2.53 14.41
N GLY A 131 2.43 3.15 15.36
CA GLY A 131 2.94 4.24 16.19
C GLY A 131 2.28 5.58 15.86
N PRO A 132 2.93 6.73 16.15
CA PRO A 132 2.39 8.05 15.85
C PRO A 132 2.01 8.18 14.37
N TYR A 133 0.86 8.79 14.10
CA TYR A 133 0.44 9.03 12.72
C TYR A 133 1.11 10.29 12.15
N PHE A 134 1.67 10.15 10.95
CA PHE A 134 2.12 11.26 10.11
C PHE A 134 1.24 11.33 8.87
N ALA A 135 0.81 12.54 8.49
CA ALA A 135 -0.03 12.74 7.32
C ALA A 135 0.63 12.18 6.05
N ALA A 136 -0.18 11.77 5.08
CA ALA A 136 0.35 11.32 3.80
C ALA A 136 1.17 12.44 3.15
N VAL A 137 2.34 12.08 2.64
CA VAL A 137 3.26 13.02 1.99
C VAL A 137 3.38 12.75 0.51
N ALA A 138 3.84 13.73 -0.25
CA ALA A 138 4.18 13.51 -1.65
C ALA A 138 5.32 12.48 -1.77
N GLN A 139 5.30 11.67 -2.84
CA GLN A 139 6.33 10.66 -3.11
C GLN A 139 7.74 11.27 -3.08
N SER A 140 7.93 12.44 -3.70
CA SER A 140 9.21 13.14 -3.73
C SER A 140 9.72 13.56 -2.35
N VAL A 141 8.84 13.82 -1.38
CA VAL A 141 9.24 14.11 0.01
C VAL A 141 9.67 12.83 0.70
N TYR A 142 8.95 11.73 0.48
CA TYR A 142 9.29 10.42 1.03
C TYR A 142 10.66 9.93 0.52
N ASP A 143 10.89 10.01 -0.79
CA ASP A 143 12.14 9.55 -1.41
C ASP A 143 13.37 10.35 -0.91
N ASN A 144 13.20 11.64 -0.67
CA ASN A 144 14.27 12.53 -0.18
C ASN A 144 14.49 12.46 1.33
N ALA A 145 13.68 11.69 2.07
CA ALA A 145 13.78 11.64 3.51
C ALA A 145 14.88 10.71 4.03
N VAL A 146 15.68 10.07 3.20
CA VAL A 146 16.80 9.19 3.62
C VAL A 146 17.83 9.90 4.50
N TRP A 147 18.57 9.12 5.31
CA TRP A 147 19.67 9.61 6.15
C TRP A 147 20.80 10.14 5.26
N ASP A 148 20.90 11.48 5.15
CA ASP A 148 21.74 12.30 4.22
C ASP A 148 21.01 12.96 3.04
N GLY A 149 19.70 12.81 2.94
CA GLY A 149 18.89 13.43 1.89
C GLY A 149 18.89 14.96 1.93
N VAL A 150 18.34 15.56 0.88
CA VAL A 150 18.30 17.03 0.69
C VAL A 150 17.33 17.74 1.64
N LEU A 151 16.52 16.99 2.39
CA LEU A 151 15.56 17.55 3.34
C LEU A 151 16.26 17.94 4.65
N ALA A 152 15.95 19.13 5.13
CA ALA A 152 16.30 19.54 6.48
C ALA A 152 15.62 18.61 7.51
N TRP A 153 16.25 18.43 8.67
CA TRP A 153 15.77 17.52 9.73
C TRP A 153 14.34 17.81 10.23
N ASP A 154 13.85 19.03 10.03
CA ASP A 154 12.48 19.46 10.33
C ASP A 154 11.44 19.10 9.27
N ALA A 155 11.88 18.78 8.06
CA ALA A 155 11.05 18.32 6.95
C ALA A 155 11.12 16.79 6.74
N ALA A 156 11.96 16.07 7.47
CA ALA A 156 12.13 14.63 7.34
C ALA A 156 10.92 13.85 7.92
N VAL A 157 10.41 12.88 7.14
CA VAL A 157 9.25 12.05 7.52
C VAL A 157 9.58 10.87 8.44
N TRP A 158 10.86 10.65 8.80
CA TRP A 158 11.28 9.65 9.80
C TRP A 158 11.31 10.18 11.23
N ARG A 159 10.66 11.32 11.49
CA ARG A 159 10.40 11.76 12.87
C ARG A 159 9.46 10.81 13.58
#